data_AF-K2B0H4-F1
#
_entry.id   AF-K2B0H4-F1
#
_cell.length_a   1.000
_cell.length_b   1.000
_cell.length_c   1.000
_cell.angle_alpha   90.00
_cell.angle_beta   90.00
_cell.angle_gamma   90.00
#
_symmetry.space_group_name_H-M   'P 1'
#
loop_
_entity.id
_entity.type
_entity.pdbx_description
1 polymer ?
#
loop_
_entity_poly.entity_id
_entity_poly.type
_entity_poly.pdbx_seq_one_letter_code
_entity_poly.pdbx_strand_id
1 'polypeptide(L)' 'MLLSSLPGAAVTAVKMKGVTHEFQAIENVKEDALEVILNLKTLRLKVFSDEPVVLKLSVSGLKTITAGDI' A
#
# COMPACT_ATOMS: atom_id res chain seq x y z
N MET A 1 5.37 -6.19 27.19
CA MET A 1 6.41 -6.91 26.42
C MET A 1 5.89 -7.50 25.10
N LEU A 2 4.64 -8.00 25.02
CA LEU A 2 4.14 -8.68 23.81
C LEU A 2 3.91 -7.77 22.59
N LEU A 3 3.52 -6.50 22.78
CA LEU A 3 3.13 -5.63 21.67
C LEU A 3 4.31 -5.11 20.82
N SER A 4 5.49 -4.93 21.42
CA SER A 4 6.67 -4.40 20.72
C SER A 4 7.56 -5.46 20.05
N SER A 5 7.33 -6.75 20.32
CA SER A 5 8.17 -7.86 19.85
C SER A 5 7.41 -8.85 18.95
N LEU A 6 6.16 -8.55 18.60
CA LEU A 6 5.39 -9.45 17.76
C LEU A 6 5.92 -9.39 16.33
N PRO A 7 6.42 -10.51 15.77
CA PRO A 7 6.82 -10.53 14.37
C PRO A 7 5.58 -10.29 13.50
N GLY A 8 5.74 -9.41 12.51
CA GLY A 8 4.67 -9.03 11.61
C GLY A 8 5.23 -8.47 10.31
N ALA A 9 4.34 -8.33 9.33
CA ALA A 9 4.67 -7.67 8.08
C ALA A 9 3.90 -6.35 7.99
N ALA A 10 4.56 -5.31 7.52
CA ALA A 10 3.97 -4.01 7.28
C ALA A 10 4.53 -3.42 5.99
N VAL A 11 3.75 -2.55 5.35
CA VAL A 11 4.20 -1.77 4.20
C VAL A 11 5.22 -0.74 4.68
N THR A 12 6.45 -0.80 4.16
CA THR A 12 7.55 0.08 4.55
C THR A 12 7.80 1.21 3.55
N ALA A 13 7.51 0.99 2.27
CA ALA A 13 7.68 1.97 1.20
C ALA A 13 6.59 1.81 0.15
N VAL A 14 6.16 2.93 -0.44
CA VAL A 14 5.17 2.98 -1.51
C VAL A 14 5.70 3.87 -2.62
N LYS A 15 5.56 3.43 -3.86
CA LYS A 15 5.89 4.23 -5.04
C LYS A 15 4.68 4.26 -5.97
N MET A 16 4.18 5.47 -6.22
CA MET A 16 3.05 5.72 -7.11
C MET A 16 3.53 6.47 -8.36
N LYS A 17 3.02 6.09 -9.53
CA LYS A 17 3.41 6.73 -10.80
C LYS A 17 2.72 8.09 -10.91
N GLY A 18 3.49 9.15 -11.17
CA GLY A 18 2.96 10.51 -11.33
C GLY A 18 2.71 11.27 -10.02
N VAL A 19 2.96 10.64 -8.88
CA VAL A 19 2.88 11.25 -7.55
C VAL A 19 4.29 11.58 -7.08
N THR A 20 4.59 12.87 -6.94
CA THR A 20 5.90 13.36 -6.50
C THR A 20 5.98 13.48 -4.98
N HIS A 21 4.84 13.69 -4.32
CA HIS A 21 4.75 13.91 -2.87
C HIS A 21 3.42 13.37 -2.34
N GLU A 22 3.38 13.06 -1.04
CA GLU A 22 2.26 12.38 -0.37
C GLU A 22 0.95 13.18 -0.31
N PHE A 23 0.99 14.50 -0.54
CA PHE A 23 -0.19 15.37 -0.53
C PHE A 23 -0.76 15.62 -1.93
N GLN A 24 -0.23 14.95 -2.95
CA GLN A 24 -0.68 15.13 -4.32
C GLN A 24 -1.94 14.30 -4.59
N ALA A 25 -2.90 14.89 -5.31
CA ALA A 25 -4.00 14.13 -5.89
C ALA A 25 -3.49 13.18 -6.99
N ILE A 26 -4.09 12.00 -7.07
CA ILE A 26 -3.79 11.00 -8.10
C ILE A 26 -4.79 11.17 -9.24
N GLU A 27 -4.31 11.38 -10.47
CA GLU A 27 -5.20 11.49 -11.63
C GLU A 27 -6.07 10.24 -11.81
N ASN A 28 -7.37 10.46 -12.01
CA ASN A 28 -8.38 9.41 -12.21
C ASN A 28 -8.64 8.50 -11.01
N VAL A 29 -8.20 8.90 -9.81
CA VAL A 29 -8.51 8.20 -8.55
C VAL A 29 -9.30 9.15 -7.65
N LYS A 30 -10.27 8.59 -6.92
CA LYS A 30 -11.13 9.36 -6.02
C LYS A 30 -10.38 9.83 -4.77
N GLU A 31 -9.48 9.00 -4.28
CA GLU A 31 -8.65 9.22 -3.09
C GLU A 31 -7.35 9.95 -3.45
N ASP A 32 -6.82 10.73 -2.52
CA ASP A 32 -5.50 11.33 -2.66
C ASP A 32 -4.38 10.34 -2.27
N ALA A 33 -3.13 10.71 -2.53
CA ALA A 33 -1.99 9.84 -2.20
C ALA A 33 -1.89 9.54 -0.69
N LEU A 34 -2.31 10.46 0.19
CA LEU A 34 -2.24 10.31 1.63
C LEU A 34 -3.28 9.30 2.13
N GLU A 35 -4.53 9.39 1.66
CA GLU A 35 -5.60 8.43 1.93
C GLU A 35 -5.19 7.02 1.50
N VAL A 36 -4.61 6.88 0.31
CA VAL A 36 -4.09 5.58 -0.16
C VAL A 36 -2.99 5.06 0.78
N ILE A 37 -2.04 5.90 1.19
CA ILE A 37 -0.98 5.52 2.13
C ILE A 37 -1.56 5.10 3.49
N LEU A 38 -2.57 5.80 4.00
CA LEU A 38 -3.26 5.46 5.24
C LEU A 38 -3.98 4.10 5.12
N ASN A 39 -4.65 3.86 4.00
CA ASN A 39 -5.29 2.58 3.73
C ASN A 39 -4.26 1.43 3.67
N LEU A 40 -3.09 1.64 3.06
CA LEU A 40 -2.00 0.67 3.04
C LEU A 40 -1.43 0.35 4.44
N LYS A 41 -1.48 1.27 5.40
CA LYS A 41 -1.08 0.99 6.79
C LYS A 41 -2.03 0.02 7.51
N THR A 42 -3.28 -0.06 7.08
CA THR A 42 -4.29 -0.98 7.65
C THR A 42 -4.25 -2.38 7.02
N LEU A 43 -3.45 -2.55 5.96
CA LEU A 43 -3.35 -3.78 5.20
C LEU A 43 -2.78 -4.91 6.06
N ARG A 44 -3.48 -6.04 6.10
CA ARG A 44 -3.01 -7.25 6.79
C ARG A 44 -2.21 -8.12 5.83
N LEU A 45 -0.93 -8.26 6.11
CA LEU A 45 0.01 -9.01 5.27
C LEU A 45 0.58 -10.19 6.06
N LYS A 46 0.82 -11.30 5.35
CA LYS A 46 1.62 -12.41 5.85
C LYS A 46 2.72 -12.67 4.84
N VAL A 47 3.96 -12.46 5.26
CA VAL A 47 5.15 -12.67 4.43
C VAL A 47 5.81 -13.97 4.88
N PHE A 48 6.20 -14.81 3.92
CA PHE A 48 6.85 -16.10 4.17
C PHE A 48 8.37 -16.07 3.88
N SER A 49 8.87 -14.91 3.45
CA SER A 49 10.30 -14.65 3.21
C SER A 49 10.86 -13.78 4.33
N ASP A 50 12.14 -13.97 4.64
CA ASP A 50 12.88 -13.08 5.55
C ASP A 50 13.38 -11.81 4.83
N GLU A 51 13.26 -11.77 3.49
CA GLU A 51 13.66 -10.62 2.68
C GLU A 51 12.47 -9.71 2.33
N PRO A 52 12.70 -8.40 2.10
CA PRO A 52 11.67 -7.47 1.65
C PRO A 52 11.02 -7.91 0.34
N VAL A 53 9.69 -8.02 0.34
CA VAL A 53 8.91 -8.37 -0.85
C VAL A 53 8.35 -7.12 -1.51
N VAL A 54 8.55 -6.99 -2.82
CA VAL A 54 8.00 -5.88 -3.61
C VAL A 54 6.70 -6.33 -4.28
N LEU A 55 5.58 -5.74 -3.86
CA LEU A 55 4.27 -5.92 -4.48
C LEU A 55 4.10 -4.90 -5.62
N LYS A 56 3.49 -5.32 -6.73
CA LYS A 56 3.21 -4.44 -7.88
C LYS A 56 1.76 -4.61 -8.31
N LEU A 57 1.03 -3.49 -8.33
CA LEU A 57 -0.33 -3.43 -8.84
C LEU A 57 -0.36 -2.59 -10.12
N SER A 58 -0.99 -3.12 -11.17
CA SER A 58 -1.30 -2.36 -12.37
C SER A 58 -2.78 -2.54 -12.69
N VAL A 59 -3.51 -1.44 -12.68
CA VAL A 59 -4.96 -1.41 -12.90
C VAL A 59 -5.26 -0.38 -13.98
N SER A 60 -6.24 -0.68 -14.82
CA SER A 60 -6.75 0.21 -15.85
C SER A 60 -8.26 0.09 -15.93
N GLY A 61 -8.93 1.19 -16.29
CA GLY A 61 -10.38 1.28 -16.35
C GLY A 61 -11.03 1.64 -15.00
N LEU A 62 -12.34 1.87 -15.05
CA LEU A 62 -13.14 2.22 -13.87
C LEU A 62 -13.42 0.95 -13.04
N LYS A 63 -12.68 0.77 -11.95
CA LYS A 63 -12.97 -0.27 -10.96
C LYS A 63 -12.56 0.18 -9.56
N THR A 64 -13.22 -0.38 -8.55
CA THR A 64 -12.74 -0.31 -7.17
C THR A 64 -11.57 -1.26 -7.02
N ILE A 65 -10.45 -0.74 -6.50
CA ILE A 65 -9.26 -1.52 -6.19
C ILE A 65 -9.35 -1.96 -4.74
N THR A 66 -9.07 -3.23 -4.49
CA THR A 66 -9.07 -3.81 -3.15
C THR A 66 -7.73 -4.45 -2.82
N ALA A 67 -7.51 -4.75 -1.55
CA ALA A 67 -6.36 -5.52 -1.10
C ALA A 67 -6.22 -6.90 -1.78
N GLY A 68 -7.32 -7.47 -2.32
CA GLY A 68 -7.30 -8.74 -3.03
C GLY A 68 -6.85 -8.65 -4.49
N ASP A 69 -6.64 -7.45 -5.03
CA ASP A 69 -6.07 -7.26 -6.37
C ASP A 69 -4.53 -7.36 -6.39
N ILE A 70 -3.89 -7.55 -5.22
CA ILE A 70 -2.44 -7.68 -5.01
C ILE A 70 -2.08 -9.07 -4.49
#